data_AF-A0AAD5S3J2-F1
#
_entry.id   AF-A0AAD5S3J2-F1
#
_cell.length_a   1.000
_cell.length_b   1.000
_cell.length_c   1.000
_cell.angle_alpha   90.00
_cell.angle_beta   90.00
_cell.angle_gamma   90.00
#
_symmetry.space_group_name_H-M   'P 1'
#
loop_
_entity.id
_entity.type
_entity.pdbx_description
1 polymer ?
#
loop_
_entity_poly.entity_id
_entity_poly.type
_entity_poly.pdbx_seq_one_letter_code
_entity_poly.pdbx_strand_id
1 'polypeptide(L)'
;MDTFNPLLRTVMKNTTNLTVPTYTYHHTRVESLWIATFLSIFLWTASLLAYFLYTTIRLSLPTALERARQGRGVVGAAATRVEDAAERLFGDGGADGAVRGDGAAVVPVTGADEEVVATGDGELLVRDVDEREGWFESLNRASQAARTTTLLLLTLATLASIPIEYHCVVDDRHAPYCTTCLTNAATVPVTSLAWTFFAVGLTWFLLELLRPSQNVSTAATHRLLMTLFGQPLVAVALGLAIVRWNKLKTNECKI
;
A
#
# COMPACT_ATOMS: atom_id res chain seq x y z
N MET A 1 33.72 11.87 7.19
CA MET A 1 32.90 11.39 6.05
C MET A 1 33.43 12.13 4.80
N ASP A 2 34.73 11.97 4.50
CA ASP A 2 35.49 12.94 3.68
C ASP A 2 36.16 12.32 2.45
N THR A 3 35.73 11.13 2.04
CA THR A 3 36.18 10.48 0.82
C THR A 3 35.23 10.78 -0.35
N PHE A 4 34.91 12.07 -0.54
CA PHE A 4 34.26 12.52 -1.77
C PHE A 4 35.31 12.61 -2.88
N ASN A 5 35.17 11.74 -3.87
CA ASN A 5 36.09 11.43 -4.96
C ASN A 5 36.63 12.70 -5.67
N PRO A 6 37.96 12.90 -5.81
CA PRO A 6 38.53 14.10 -6.44
C PRO A 6 38.11 14.27 -7.91
N LEU A 7 37.75 13.18 -8.60
CA LEU A 7 37.17 13.23 -9.96
C LEU A 7 35.86 14.03 -10.02
N LEU A 8 34.99 13.89 -9.01
CA LEU A 8 33.74 14.64 -8.92
C LEU A 8 33.99 16.14 -8.72
N ARG A 9 35.05 16.50 -7.99
CA ARG A 9 35.45 17.89 -7.78
C ARG A 9 36.03 18.52 -9.06
N THR A 10 36.71 17.75 -9.89
CA THR A 10 37.25 18.24 -11.18
C THR A 10 36.14 18.42 -12.22
N VAL A 11 35.14 17.51 -12.26
CA VAL A 11 33.94 17.67 -13.10
C VAL A 11 33.12 18.89 -12.65
N MET A 12 33.01 19.13 -11.33
CA MET A 12 32.30 20.31 -10.79
C MET A 12 33.07 21.64 -10.93
N LYS A 13 34.38 21.63 -11.18
CA LYS A 13 35.18 22.85 -11.38
C LYS A 13 35.26 23.29 -12.84
N ASN A 14 35.09 22.38 -13.79
CA ASN A 14 35.04 22.70 -15.22
C ASN A 14 33.64 23.12 -15.72
N THR A 15 32.66 23.17 -14.81
CA THR A 15 31.26 23.52 -15.05
C THR A 15 30.93 24.96 -14.66
N THR A 16 31.94 25.82 -14.47
CA THR A 16 31.80 27.22 -14.04
C THR A 16 31.10 28.14 -15.04
N ASN A 17 30.83 27.69 -16.27
CA ASN A 17 30.05 28.42 -17.28
C ASN A 17 28.66 27.82 -17.55
N LEU A 18 28.15 26.93 -16.67
CA LEU A 18 26.77 26.49 -16.75
C LEU A 18 25.85 27.56 -16.16
N THR A 19 25.30 28.40 -17.03
CA THR A 19 24.23 29.32 -16.66
C THR A 19 22.96 28.51 -16.50
N VAL A 20 22.43 28.42 -15.27
CA VAL A 20 21.13 27.82 -15.02
C VAL A 20 20.09 28.92 -15.23
N PRO A 21 19.31 28.93 -16.33
CA PRO A 21 18.25 29.93 -16.53
C PRO A 21 17.23 29.79 -15.40
N THR A 22 16.53 30.88 -15.06
CA THR A 22 15.65 31.05 -13.87
C THR A 22 15.09 29.74 -13.31
N TYR A 23 15.87 29.15 -12.40
CA TYR A 23 15.69 27.80 -11.85
C TYR A 23 14.37 27.65 -11.06
N THR A 24 13.80 28.76 -10.62
CA THR A 24 12.62 28.81 -9.75
C THR A 24 11.39 28.14 -10.36
N TYR A 25 11.14 28.33 -11.66
CA TYR A 25 9.96 27.74 -12.30
C TYR A 25 10.10 26.22 -12.51
N HIS A 26 11.31 25.75 -12.82
CA HIS A 26 11.55 24.31 -13.00
C HIS A 26 11.60 23.56 -11.66
N HIS A 27 12.10 24.20 -10.60
CA HIS A 27 12.15 23.64 -9.27
C HIS A 27 10.76 23.27 -8.73
N THR A 28 9.81 24.21 -8.80
CA THR A 28 8.45 24.02 -8.29
C THR A 28 7.71 22.87 -8.99
N ARG A 29 7.96 22.65 -10.28
CA ARG A 29 7.38 21.53 -11.04
C ARG A 29 7.94 20.18 -10.59
N VAL A 30 9.26 20.09 -10.44
CA VAL A 30 9.90 18.85 -9.97
C VAL A 30 9.45 18.54 -8.55
N GLU A 31 9.44 19.54 -7.68
CA GLU A 31 8.97 19.42 -6.30
C GLU A 31 7.54 18.88 -6.26
N SER A 32 6.62 19.46 -7.04
CA SER A 32 5.23 18.99 -7.16
C SER A 32 5.14 17.52 -7.59
N LEU A 33 6.00 17.09 -8.52
CA LEU A 33 6.01 15.72 -9.03
C LEU A 33 6.52 14.71 -7.99
N TRP A 34 7.53 15.10 -7.20
CA TRP A 34 8.02 14.30 -6.09
C TRP A 34 7.04 14.24 -4.93
N ILE A 35 6.27 15.30 -4.65
CA ILE A 35 5.23 15.28 -3.61
C ILE A 35 4.22 14.15 -3.90
N ALA A 36 3.69 14.07 -5.12
CA ALA A 36 2.74 13.00 -5.49
C ALA A 36 3.36 11.59 -5.30
N THR A 37 4.64 11.45 -5.64
CA THR A 37 5.39 10.19 -5.47
C THR A 37 5.61 9.84 -4.00
N PHE A 38 5.96 10.81 -3.16
CA PHE A 38 6.13 10.57 -1.72
C PHE A 38 4.80 10.24 -1.03
N LEU A 39 3.71 10.89 -1.42
CA LEU A 39 2.38 10.55 -0.93
C LEU A 39 1.99 9.12 -1.30
N SER A 40 2.31 8.66 -2.52
CA SER A 40 2.04 7.28 -2.91
C SER A 40 2.91 6.27 -2.16
N ILE A 41 4.19 6.58 -1.95
CA ILE A 41 5.10 5.77 -1.13
C ILE A 41 4.57 5.66 0.29
N PHE A 42 4.16 6.77 0.90
CA PHE A 42 3.60 6.79 2.25
C PHE A 42 2.32 5.94 2.34
N LEU A 43 1.43 6.05 1.35
CA LEU A 43 0.20 5.25 1.29
C LEU A 43 0.53 3.75 1.21
N TRP A 44 1.49 3.39 0.36
CA TRP A 44 1.93 2.01 0.22
C TRP A 44 2.59 1.47 1.50
N THR A 45 3.50 2.22 2.12
CA THR A 45 4.16 1.79 3.36
C THR A 45 3.18 1.71 4.53
N ALA A 46 2.23 2.64 4.62
CA ALA A 46 1.15 2.59 5.61
C ALA A 46 0.28 1.34 5.43
N SER A 47 -0.02 0.95 4.18
CA SER A 47 -0.77 -0.29 3.91
C SER A 47 -0.01 -1.56 4.32
N LEU A 48 1.31 -1.60 4.09
CA LEU A 48 2.16 -2.71 4.54
C LEU A 48 2.26 -2.77 6.05
N LEU A 49 2.38 -1.62 6.71
CA LEU A 49 2.41 -1.53 8.17
C LEU A 49 1.09 -2.01 8.77
N ALA A 50 -0.06 -1.58 8.21
CA ALA A 50 -1.37 -2.03 8.64
C ALA A 50 -1.53 -3.55 8.49
N TYR A 51 -1.09 -4.11 7.36
CA TYR A 51 -1.06 -5.55 7.13
C TYR A 51 -0.17 -6.29 8.16
N PHE A 52 1.02 -5.75 8.46
CA PHE A 52 1.93 -6.33 9.44
C PHE A 52 1.35 -6.27 10.87
N LEU A 53 0.77 -5.14 11.28
CA LEU A 53 0.11 -5.01 12.58
C LEU A 53 -1.08 -5.97 12.70
N TYR A 54 -1.88 -6.09 11.65
CA TYR A 54 -3.01 -7.01 11.64
C TYR A 54 -2.57 -8.48 11.78
N THR A 55 -1.58 -8.90 10.99
CA THR A 55 -1.03 -10.27 11.04
C THR A 55 -0.39 -10.60 12.39
N THR A 56 0.36 -9.67 12.96
CA THR A 56 0.97 -9.86 14.29
C THR A 56 -0.07 -9.95 15.40
N ILE A 57 -1.12 -9.13 15.37
CA ILE A 57 -2.23 -9.23 16.32
C ILE A 57 -2.95 -10.57 16.15
N ARG A 58 -3.24 -11.02 14.92
CA ARG A 58 -3.93 -12.30 14.66
C ARG A 58 -3.12 -13.50 15.17
N LEU A 59 -1.80 -13.53 14.95
CA LEU A 59 -0.94 -14.64 15.37
C LEU A 59 -0.67 -14.62 16.88
N SER A 60 -0.58 -13.45 17.50
CA SER A 60 -0.28 -13.33 18.94
C SER A 60 -1.50 -13.59 19.83
N LEU A 61 -2.71 -13.20 19.40
CA LEU A 61 -3.94 -13.34 20.19
C LEU A 61 -4.23 -14.78 20.67
N PRO A 62 -4.24 -15.82 19.81
CA PRO A 62 -4.57 -17.17 20.25
C PRO A 62 -3.52 -17.71 21.23
N THR A 63 -2.23 -17.45 20.98
CA THR A 63 -1.16 -17.89 21.90
C THR A 63 -1.23 -17.18 23.26
N ALA A 64 -1.69 -15.92 23.31
CA ALA A 64 -1.88 -15.19 24.56
C ALA A 64 -3.13 -15.68 25.32
N LEU A 65 -4.22 -15.95 24.60
CA LEU A 65 -5.46 -16.50 25.16
C LEU A 65 -5.26 -17.92 25.70
N GLU A 66 -4.51 -18.77 25.00
CA GLU A 66 -4.16 -20.12 25.46
C GLU A 66 -3.30 -20.06 26.72
N ARG A 67 -2.28 -19.20 26.76
CA ARG A 67 -1.48 -18.97 27.99
C ARG A 67 -2.32 -18.42 29.14
N ALA A 68 -3.26 -17.51 28.86
CA ALA A 68 -4.17 -16.97 29.87
C ALA A 68 -5.14 -18.04 30.40
N ARG A 69 -5.68 -18.91 29.53
CA ARG A 69 -6.53 -20.04 29.92
C ARG A 69 -5.76 -21.09 30.72
N GLN A 70 -4.55 -21.45 30.31
CA GLN A 70 -3.69 -22.36 31.08
C GLN A 70 -3.31 -21.76 32.44
N GLY A 71 -2.97 -20.47 32.51
CA GLY A 71 -2.70 -19.78 33.77
C GLY A 71 -3.91 -19.71 34.70
N ARG A 72 -5.12 -19.54 34.16
CA ARG A 72 -6.37 -19.52 34.94
C ARG A 72 -6.81 -20.92 35.38
N GLY A 73 -6.54 -21.94 34.57
CA GLY A 73 -6.79 -23.35 34.90
C GLY A 73 -5.94 -23.85 36.06
N VAL A 74 -4.72 -23.35 36.24
CA VAL A 74 -3.87 -23.70 37.40
C VAL A 74 -4.39 -23.07 38.70
N VAL A 75 -4.97 -21.86 38.65
CA VAL A 75 -5.58 -21.22 39.83
C VAL A 75 -6.94 -21.85 40.16
N GLY A 76 -7.72 -22.25 39.16
CA GLY A 76 -8.97 -22.99 39.35
C GLY A 76 -8.76 -24.41 39.87
N ALA A 77 -7.76 -25.14 39.37
CA ALA A 77 -7.42 -26.49 39.84
C ALA A 77 -6.82 -26.50 41.25
N ALA A 78 -6.20 -25.40 41.69
CA ALA A 78 -5.78 -25.23 43.09
C ALA A 78 -6.97 -24.94 44.01
N ALA A 79 -7.96 -24.17 43.55
CA ALA A 79 -9.18 -23.89 44.31
C ALA A 79 -10.08 -25.14 44.44
N THR A 80 -10.26 -25.92 43.37
CA THR A 80 -11.08 -27.14 43.42
C THR A 80 -10.43 -28.27 44.22
N ARG A 81 -9.10 -28.31 44.36
CA ARG A 81 -8.44 -29.26 45.29
C ARG A 81 -8.66 -28.94 46.76
N VAL A 82 -8.97 -27.69 47.10
CA VAL A 82 -9.29 -27.29 48.48
C VAL A 82 -10.75 -27.64 48.80
N GLU A 83 -11.66 -27.54 47.82
CA GLU A 83 -13.07 -27.94 47.97
C GLU A 83 -13.25 -29.47 47.92
N ASP A 84 -12.57 -30.21 47.02
CA ASP A 84 -12.58 -31.69 46.97
C ASP A 84 -11.97 -32.34 48.23
N ALA A 85 -11.05 -31.65 48.92
CA ALA A 85 -10.51 -32.11 50.19
C ALA A 85 -11.48 -31.86 51.36
N ALA A 86 -12.34 -30.85 51.25
CA ALA A 86 -13.39 -30.58 52.23
C ALA A 86 -14.60 -31.52 52.07
N GLU A 87 -14.94 -31.92 50.84
CA GLU A 87 -16.08 -32.80 50.57
C GLU A 87 -15.78 -34.29 50.85
N ARG A 88 -14.53 -34.74 50.66
CA ARG A 88 -14.10 -36.10 51.07
C ARG A 88 -14.03 -36.32 52.59
N LEU A 89 -14.16 -35.27 53.39
CA LEU A 89 -14.27 -35.38 54.86
C LEU A 89 -15.72 -35.52 55.34
N PHE A 90 -16.74 -35.33 54.47
CA PHE A 90 -18.15 -35.33 54.89
C PHE A 90 -19.19 -35.95 53.93
N GLY A 91 -18.83 -36.46 52.74
CA GLY A 91 -19.81 -37.00 51.79
C GLY A 91 -19.80 -38.52 51.65
N ASP A 92 -20.68 -39.21 52.36
CA ASP A 92 -21.01 -40.63 52.19
C ASP A 92 -22.27 -40.77 51.31
N GLY A 93 -22.21 -41.64 50.29
CA GLY A 93 -23.37 -42.27 49.64
C GLY A 93 -23.91 -41.70 48.32
N GLY A 94 -23.89 -42.52 47.24
CA GLY A 94 -25.02 -42.55 46.30
C GLY A 94 -24.75 -42.53 44.77
N ALA A 95 -24.64 -43.73 44.20
CA ALA A 95 -25.06 -44.23 42.87
C ALA A 95 -25.40 -43.33 41.65
N ASP A 96 -24.81 -43.73 40.51
CA ASP A 96 -25.36 -44.01 39.16
C ASP A 96 -26.30 -43.04 38.42
N GLY A 97 -25.96 -42.78 37.13
CA GLY A 97 -26.97 -42.38 36.14
C GLY A 97 -26.42 -41.78 34.84
N ALA A 98 -26.14 -42.62 33.84
CA ALA A 98 -25.88 -42.22 32.46
C ALA A 98 -27.21 -41.93 31.70
N VAL A 99 -27.28 -40.84 30.92
CA VAL A 99 -28.34 -40.63 29.92
C VAL A 99 -27.74 -40.06 28.63
N ARG A 100 -27.89 -40.82 27.55
CA ARG A 100 -27.58 -40.53 26.15
C ARG A 100 -28.92 -40.44 25.40
N GLY A 101 -29.10 -39.45 24.52
CA GLY A 101 -30.30 -39.34 23.70
C GLY A 101 -30.19 -38.25 22.62
N ASP A 102 -29.81 -38.68 21.43
CA ASP A 102 -29.78 -37.91 20.18
C ASP A 102 -31.19 -37.70 19.60
N GLY A 103 -31.44 -36.51 19.07
CA GLY A 103 -32.66 -36.16 18.35
C GLY A 103 -32.54 -34.81 17.66
N ALA A 104 -31.86 -34.76 16.51
CA ALA A 104 -31.72 -33.55 15.70
C ALA A 104 -33.05 -33.22 15.00
N ALA A 105 -33.74 -32.18 15.47
CA ALA A 105 -34.87 -31.58 14.80
C ALA A 105 -34.39 -30.45 13.88
N VAL A 106 -34.66 -30.56 12.58
CA VAL A 106 -34.41 -29.48 11.61
C VAL A 106 -35.59 -28.50 11.67
N VAL A 107 -35.35 -27.31 12.21
CA VAL A 107 -36.30 -26.18 12.16
C VAL A 107 -35.74 -25.15 11.18
N PRO A 108 -36.39 -24.86 10.04
CA PRO A 108 -35.99 -23.75 9.20
C PRO A 108 -36.42 -22.44 9.87
N VAL A 109 -35.45 -21.67 10.39
CA VAL A 109 -35.70 -20.29 10.81
C VAL A 109 -35.66 -19.43 9.55
N THR A 110 -36.85 -19.02 9.08
CA THR A 110 -36.97 -18.03 8.03
C THR A 110 -36.59 -16.65 8.57
N GLY A 111 -35.43 -16.12 8.16
CA GLY A 111 -35.16 -14.69 8.25
C GLY A 111 -33.80 -14.27 8.80
N ALA A 112 -32.70 -14.77 8.26
CA ALA A 112 -31.39 -14.12 8.11
C ALA A 112 -30.47 -15.10 7.38
N ASP A 113 -29.45 -14.61 6.67
CA ASP A 113 -28.49 -15.37 5.88
C ASP A 113 -27.58 -16.29 6.74
N GLU A 114 -28.15 -17.26 7.46
CA GLU A 114 -27.44 -18.26 8.26
C GLU A 114 -27.73 -19.66 7.72
N GLU A 115 -26.75 -20.25 7.04
CA GLU A 115 -26.78 -21.66 6.67
C GLU A 115 -26.19 -22.47 7.82
N VAL A 116 -27.06 -22.94 8.73
CA VAL A 116 -26.66 -23.82 9.84
C VAL A 116 -26.63 -25.27 9.32
N VAL A 117 -25.42 -25.78 9.06
CA VAL A 117 -25.21 -27.21 8.81
C VAL A 117 -24.92 -27.90 10.14
N ALA A 118 -25.92 -28.58 10.69
CA ALA A 118 -25.76 -29.42 11.87
C ALA A 118 -25.16 -30.77 11.47
N THR A 119 -23.87 -30.99 11.75
CA THR A 119 -23.27 -32.33 11.75
C THR A 119 -23.64 -33.07 13.04
N GLY A 120 -24.00 -34.35 12.92
CA GLY A 120 -24.64 -35.18 13.94
C GLY A 120 -23.86 -35.46 15.24
N ASP A 121 -22.77 -34.74 15.52
CA ASP A 121 -21.95 -34.90 16.73
C ASP A 121 -22.10 -33.73 17.72
N GLY A 122 -23.11 -32.87 17.55
CA GLY A 122 -23.41 -31.77 18.47
C GLY A 122 -22.40 -30.61 18.42
N GLU A 123 -21.45 -30.65 17.49
CA GLU A 123 -20.54 -29.53 17.23
C GLU A 123 -21.19 -28.57 16.22
N LEU A 124 -21.72 -27.47 16.76
CA LEU A 124 -22.17 -26.31 15.99
C LEU A 124 -20.94 -25.64 15.35
N LEU A 125 -20.55 -26.10 14.16
CA LEU A 125 -19.69 -25.31 13.28
C LEU A 125 -20.55 -24.23 12.62
N VAL A 126 -20.78 -23.15 13.36
CA VAL A 126 -21.13 -21.87 12.75
C VAL A 126 -19.94 -21.52 11.87
N ARG A 127 -20.06 -21.78 10.57
CA ARG A 127 -19.14 -21.23 9.58
C ARG A 127 -19.50 -19.76 9.44
N ASP A 128 -19.10 -18.97 10.45
CA ASP A 128 -18.80 -17.57 10.27
C ASP A 128 -17.82 -17.54 9.09
N VAL A 129 -18.33 -17.29 7.89
CA VAL A 129 -17.50 -16.88 6.77
C VAL A 129 -17.04 -15.48 7.18
N ASP A 130 -16.00 -15.50 7.99
CA ASP A 130 -15.41 -14.41 8.77
C ASP A 130 -15.39 -13.11 7.96
N GLU A 131 -16.23 -12.14 8.32
CA GLU A 131 -16.09 -10.76 7.85
C GLU A 131 -14.65 -10.23 8.06
N ARG A 132 -13.93 -10.81 9.06
CA ARG A 132 -12.52 -10.57 9.34
C ARG A 132 -11.55 -11.05 8.26
N GLU A 133 -11.83 -12.15 7.57
CA GLU A 133 -10.96 -12.64 6.49
C GLU A 133 -11.05 -11.75 5.24
N GLY A 134 -12.21 -11.12 5.00
CA GLY A 134 -12.40 -10.16 3.92
C GLY A 134 -11.51 -8.91 4.04
N TRP A 135 -11.24 -8.46 5.28
CA TRP A 135 -10.36 -7.30 5.53
C TRP A 135 -8.89 -7.55 5.19
N PHE A 136 -8.40 -8.77 5.45
CA PHE A 136 -7.03 -9.13 5.12
C PHE A 136 -6.81 -9.14 3.61
N GLU A 137 -7.73 -9.78 2.89
CA GLU A 137 -7.69 -9.85 1.44
C GLU A 137 -7.83 -8.44 0.83
N SER A 138 -8.69 -7.59 1.40
CA SER A 138 -8.81 -6.18 1.02
C SER A 138 -7.50 -5.40 1.19
N LEU A 139 -6.85 -5.48 2.36
CA LEU A 139 -5.57 -4.81 2.62
C LEU A 139 -4.46 -5.28 1.67
N ASN A 140 -4.40 -6.58 1.40
CA ASN A 140 -3.43 -7.15 0.47
C ASN A 140 -3.64 -6.58 -0.95
N ARG A 141 -4.90 -6.58 -1.44
CA ARG A 141 -5.28 -6.01 -2.74
C ARG A 141 -5.00 -4.51 -2.83
N ALA A 142 -5.34 -3.75 -1.79
CA ALA A 142 -5.07 -2.33 -1.70
C ALA A 142 -3.55 -2.05 -1.74
N SER A 143 -2.75 -2.84 -1.02
CA SER A 143 -1.29 -2.70 -1.01
C SER A 143 -0.67 -2.99 -2.38
N GLN A 144 -1.17 -4.00 -3.10
CA GLN A 144 -0.70 -4.34 -4.44
C GLN A 144 -0.98 -3.20 -5.41
N ALA A 145 -2.14 -2.56 -5.29
CA ALA A 145 -2.47 -1.42 -6.13
C ALA A 145 -1.66 -0.16 -5.80
N ALA A 146 -1.48 0.14 -4.51
CA ALA A 146 -0.62 1.24 -4.06
C ALA A 146 0.82 1.04 -4.56
N ARG A 147 1.33 -0.20 -4.56
CA ARG A 147 2.63 -0.56 -5.12
C ARG A 147 2.71 -0.24 -6.61
N THR A 148 1.74 -0.68 -7.42
CA THR A 148 1.76 -0.41 -8.87
C THR A 148 1.75 1.08 -9.19
N THR A 149 0.90 1.84 -8.50
CA THR A 149 0.82 3.30 -8.64
C THR A 149 2.15 3.95 -8.26
N THR A 150 2.74 3.50 -7.15
CA THR A 150 4.02 4.03 -6.65
C THR A 150 5.17 3.77 -7.61
N LEU A 151 5.28 2.55 -8.15
CA LEU A 151 6.34 2.23 -9.11
C LEU A 151 6.21 3.07 -10.39
N LEU A 152 4.99 3.26 -10.89
CA LEU A 152 4.76 4.06 -12.10
C LEU A 152 5.05 5.55 -11.84
N LEU A 153 4.58 6.12 -10.72
CA LEU A 153 4.93 7.50 -10.34
C LEU A 153 6.43 7.68 -10.15
N LEU A 154 7.10 6.71 -9.52
CA LEU A 154 8.54 6.75 -9.32
C LEU A 154 9.30 6.70 -10.65
N THR A 155 8.87 5.87 -11.60
CA THR A 155 9.49 5.85 -12.95
C THR A 155 9.29 7.17 -13.69
N LEU A 156 8.10 7.77 -13.59
CA LEU A 156 7.83 9.07 -14.19
C LEU A 156 8.67 10.17 -13.52
N ALA A 157 8.79 10.13 -12.19
CA ALA A 157 9.54 11.11 -11.42
C ALA A 157 11.02 11.06 -11.66
N THR A 158 11.60 9.87 -11.70
CA THR A 158 13.01 9.69 -12.03
C THR A 158 13.30 10.19 -13.43
N LEU A 159 12.54 9.78 -14.44
CA LEU A 159 12.73 10.23 -15.82
C LEU A 159 12.53 11.73 -15.97
N ALA A 160 11.45 12.30 -15.43
CA ALA A 160 11.19 13.74 -15.55
C ALA A 160 12.23 14.61 -14.82
N SER A 161 12.93 14.05 -13.82
CA SER A 161 13.92 14.77 -13.01
C SER A 161 15.35 14.71 -13.54
N ILE A 162 15.67 13.83 -14.51
CA ILE A 162 17.02 13.75 -15.06
C ILE A 162 17.39 15.09 -15.71
N PRO A 163 18.48 15.74 -15.28
CA PRO A 163 18.97 16.94 -15.92
C PRO A 163 19.55 16.60 -17.30
N ILE A 164 19.24 17.43 -18.28
CA ILE A 164 19.73 17.37 -19.65
C ILE A 164 20.39 18.69 -20.01
N GLU A 165 21.58 18.57 -20.57
CA GLU A 165 22.33 19.67 -21.17
C GLU A 165 21.71 20.04 -22.52
N TYR A 166 21.54 21.33 -22.78
CA TYR A 166 21.08 21.86 -24.05
C TYR A 166 21.75 23.19 -24.34
N HIS A 167 21.81 23.59 -25.61
CA HIS A 167 22.33 24.89 -26.00
C HIS A 167 21.27 25.98 -25.81
N CYS A 168 21.64 27.06 -25.15
CA CYS A 168 20.77 28.18 -24.83
C CYS A 168 21.45 29.51 -25.18
N VAL A 169 20.64 30.50 -25.55
CA VAL A 169 21.08 31.89 -25.68
C VAL A 169 20.89 32.56 -24.32
N VAL A 170 21.96 33.16 -23.79
CA VAL A 170 21.88 34.03 -22.63
C VAL A 170 21.89 35.47 -23.12
N ASP A 171 20.82 36.20 -22.82
CA ASP A 171 20.69 37.60 -23.16
C ASP A 171 21.49 38.44 -22.15
N ASP A 172 22.72 38.81 -22.54
CA ASP A 172 23.54 39.75 -21.81
C ASP A 172 23.43 41.13 -22.46
N ARG A 173 23.48 42.18 -21.65
CA ARG A 173 23.25 43.58 -22.06
C ARG A 173 24.21 44.06 -23.17
N HIS A 174 25.28 43.33 -23.44
CA HIS A 174 26.33 43.69 -24.40
C HIS A 174 26.27 42.87 -25.70
N ALA A 175 25.86 41.61 -25.67
CA ALA A 175 25.56 40.77 -26.83
C ALA A 175 24.98 39.41 -26.38
N PRO A 176 23.98 38.86 -27.09
CA PRO A 176 23.55 37.48 -26.86
C PRO A 176 24.68 36.52 -27.23
N TYR A 177 24.99 35.58 -26.34
CA TYR A 177 25.95 34.51 -26.62
C TYR A 177 25.35 33.13 -26.33
N CYS A 178 25.86 32.13 -27.03
CA CYS A 178 25.48 30.74 -26.85
C CYS A 178 26.29 30.10 -25.72
N THR A 179 25.61 29.41 -24.82
CA THR A 179 26.22 28.60 -23.78
C THR A 179 25.45 27.28 -23.59
N THR A 180 25.94 26.43 -22.71
CA THR A 180 25.23 25.23 -22.27
C THR A 180 24.40 25.52 -21.03
N CYS A 181 23.15 25.10 -21.05
CA CYS A 181 22.22 25.20 -19.92
C CYS A 181 21.79 23.80 -19.48
N LEU A 182 21.40 23.66 -18.21
CA LEU A 182 20.74 22.46 -17.70
C LEU A 182 19.24 22.71 -17.55
N THR A 183 18.43 21.75 -17.98
CA THR A 183 16.99 21.70 -17.69
C THR A 183 16.54 20.25 -17.55
N ASN A 184 15.27 20.01 -17.26
CA ASN A 184 14.70 18.68 -17.09
C ASN A 184 13.45 18.50 -17.96
N ALA A 185 12.86 17.30 -17.94
CA ALA A 185 11.63 17.00 -18.68
C ALA A 185 10.36 17.48 -17.97
N ALA A 186 10.47 18.04 -16.76
CA ALA A 186 9.33 18.46 -15.96
C ALA A 186 8.58 19.63 -16.62
N THR A 187 7.44 19.31 -17.20
CA THR A 187 6.51 20.26 -17.83
C THR A 187 5.17 20.22 -17.12
N VAL A 188 4.37 21.28 -17.25
CA VAL A 188 3.02 21.36 -16.70
C VAL A 188 2.16 20.11 -17.02
N PRO A 189 2.05 19.65 -18.28
CA PRO A 189 1.24 18.47 -18.58
C PRO A 189 1.77 17.20 -17.91
N VAL A 190 3.10 17.02 -17.82
CA VAL A 190 3.69 15.86 -17.12
C VAL A 190 3.35 15.90 -15.62
N THR A 191 3.46 17.07 -14.98
CA THR A 191 3.10 17.23 -13.57
C THR A 191 1.60 17.03 -13.33
N SER A 192 0.74 17.56 -14.20
CA SER A 192 -0.71 17.36 -14.10
C SER A 192 -1.09 15.90 -14.27
N LEU A 193 -0.49 15.19 -15.24
CA LEU A 193 -0.72 13.77 -15.45
C LEU A 193 -0.28 12.94 -14.23
N ALA A 194 0.86 13.27 -13.60
CA ALA A 194 1.30 12.62 -12.37
C ALA A 194 0.26 12.75 -11.24
N TRP A 195 -0.29 13.96 -11.02
CA TRP A 195 -1.35 14.16 -10.02
C TRP A 195 -2.65 13.44 -10.36
N THR A 196 -3.05 13.43 -11.63
CA THR A 196 -4.25 12.66 -12.04
C THR A 196 -4.05 11.16 -11.82
N PHE A 197 -2.86 10.64 -12.12
CA PHE A 197 -2.52 9.25 -11.90
C PHE A 197 -2.50 8.90 -10.41
N PHE A 198 -1.93 9.78 -9.57
CA PHE A 198 -1.99 9.65 -8.12
C PHE A 198 -3.43 9.64 -7.61
N ALA A 199 -4.28 10.57 -8.06
CA ALA A 199 -5.68 10.64 -7.65
C ALA A 199 -6.45 9.37 -8.03
N VAL A 200 -6.29 8.88 -9.26
CA VAL A 200 -6.89 7.61 -9.71
C VAL A 200 -6.40 6.43 -8.87
N GLY A 201 -5.10 6.36 -8.58
CA GLY A 201 -4.52 5.33 -7.73
C GLY A 201 -4.98 5.41 -6.27
N LEU A 202 -5.21 6.61 -5.74
CA LEU A 202 -5.76 6.83 -4.40
C LEU A 202 -7.24 6.41 -4.35
N THR A 203 -8.05 6.82 -5.32
CA THR A 203 -9.45 6.37 -5.42
C THR A 203 -9.51 4.85 -5.50
N TRP A 204 -8.63 4.24 -6.28
CA TRP A 204 -8.51 2.79 -6.35
C TRP A 204 -8.19 2.16 -5.00
N PHE A 205 -7.15 2.66 -4.33
CA PHE A 205 -6.74 2.17 -3.01
C PHE A 205 -7.91 2.21 -2.02
N LEU A 206 -8.65 3.32 -2.00
CA LEU A 206 -9.82 3.48 -1.15
C LEU A 206 -10.96 2.53 -1.52
N LEU A 207 -11.19 2.27 -2.82
CA LEU A 207 -12.22 1.33 -3.25
C LEU A 207 -11.91 -0.11 -2.80
N GLU A 208 -10.64 -0.54 -2.91
CA GLU A 208 -10.22 -1.87 -2.41
C GLU A 208 -10.33 -1.93 -0.88
N LEU A 209 -10.01 -0.84 -0.16
CA LEU A 209 -10.09 -0.78 1.30
C LEU A 209 -11.53 -0.76 1.84
N LEU A 210 -12.42 -0.02 1.19
CA LEU A 210 -13.81 0.18 1.66
C LEU A 210 -14.76 -0.94 1.29
N ARG A 211 -14.35 -1.87 0.41
CA ARG A 211 -15.23 -2.94 -0.10
C ARG A 211 -14.65 -4.34 0.16
N PRO A 212 -14.51 -4.76 1.44
CA PRO A 212 -13.92 -6.04 1.79
C PRO A 212 -14.72 -7.26 1.28
N SER A 213 -16.04 -7.15 1.14
CA SER A 213 -16.94 -8.27 0.79
C SER A 213 -17.30 -8.41 -0.70
N GLN A 214 -16.62 -7.70 -1.60
CA GLN A 214 -17.00 -7.75 -3.01
C GLN A 214 -16.69 -9.09 -3.68
N ASN A 215 -17.68 -9.61 -4.43
CA ASN A 215 -17.56 -10.78 -5.31
C ASN A 215 -16.31 -10.65 -6.22
N VAL A 216 -15.57 -11.74 -6.39
CA VAL A 216 -14.33 -11.82 -7.19
C VAL A 216 -14.47 -11.18 -8.58
N SER A 217 -15.66 -11.25 -9.17
CA SER A 217 -16.03 -10.63 -10.44
C SER A 217 -15.85 -9.11 -10.47
N THR A 218 -16.31 -8.38 -9.44
CA THR A 218 -16.23 -6.91 -9.44
C THR A 218 -14.80 -6.44 -9.20
N ALA A 219 -14.02 -7.16 -8.40
CA ALA A 219 -12.60 -6.86 -8.24
C ALA A 219 -11.82 -7.00 -9.56
N ALA A 220 -12.13 -8.04 -10.35
CA ALA A 220 -11.49 -8.26 -11.64
C ALA A 220 -11.83 -7.16 -12.68
N THR A 221 -13.10 -6.76 -12.76
CA THR A 221 -13.53 -5.70 -13.71
C THR A 221 -12.92 -4.35 -13.37
N HIS A 222 -12.90 -4.00 -12.08
CA HIS A 222 -12.20 -2.82 -11.60
C HIS A 222 -10.72 -2.85 -12.03
N ARG A 223 -10.03 -4.00 -11.86
CA ARG A 223 -8.58 -4.10 -12.15
C ARG A 223 -8.31 -3.91 -13.63
N LEU A 224 -9.15 -4.48 -14.47
CA LEU A 224 -9.08 -4.34 -15.92
C LEU A 224 -9.31 -2.89 -16.35
N LEU A 225 -10.28 -2.19 -15.76
CA LEU A 225 -10.52 -0.78 -16.05
C LEU A 225 -9.29 0.07 -15.68
N MET A 226 -8.67 -0.19 -14.53
CA MET A 226 -7.48 0.59 -14.14
C MET A 226 -6.24 0.29 -14.96
N THR A 227 -6.01 -0.96 -15.38
CA THR A 227 -4.91 -1.23 -16.31
C THR A 227 -5.18 -0.54 -17.64
N LEU A 228 -6.43 -0.57 -18.12
CA LEU A 228 -6.85 0.06 -19.36
C LEU A 228 -6.70 1.59 -19.34
N PHE A 229 -6.99 2.26 -18.23
CA PHE A 229 -6.86 3.73 -18.12
C PHE A 229 -5.50 4.20 -17.62
N GLY A 230 -4.89 3.47 -16.70
CA GLY A 230 -3.63 3.85 -16.05
C GLY A 230 -2.41 3.70 -16.96
N GLN A 231 -2.31 2.60 -17.71
CA GLN A 231 -1.19 2.35 -18.61
C GLN A 231 -1.05 3.41 -19.73
N PRO A 232 -2.11 3.78 -20.48
CA PRO A 232 -1.97 4.80 -21.51
C PRO A 232 -1.66 6.17 -20.93
N LEU A 233 -2.17 6.50 -19.74
CA LEU A 233 -1.91 7.80 -19.11
C LEU A 233 -0.42 7.94 -18.75
N VAL A 234 0.20 6.88 -18.21
CA VAL A 234 1.64 6.85 -17.96
C VAL A 234 2.42 6.86 -19.28
N ALA A 235 2.00 6.09 -20.29
CA ALA A 235 2.65 6.08 -21.61
C ALA A 235 2.63 7.47 -22.27
N VAL A 236 1.53 8.20 -22.16
CA VAL A 236 1.41 9.59 -22.64
C VAL A 236 2.35 10.51 -21.86
N ALA A 237 2.40 10.41 -20.53
CA ALA A 237 3.31 11.21 -19.71
C ALA A 237 4.79 10.96 -20.07
N LEU A 238 5.17 9.70 -20.28
CA LEU A 238 6.50 9.30 -20.74
C LEU A 238 6.78 9.81 -22.16
N GLY A 239 5.83 9.68 -23.08
CA GLY A 239 5.95 10.19 -24.44
C GLY A 239 6.18 11.70 -24.47
N LEU A 240 5.44 12.46 -23.66
CA LEU A 240 5.65 13.91 -23.53
C LEU A 240 7.03 14.26 -22.97
N ALA A 241 7.53 13.51 -21.98
CA ALA A 241 8.87 13.68 -21.44
C ALA A 241 9.95 13.42 -22.51
N ILE A 242 9.83 12.33 -23.28
CA ILE A 242 10.76 11.97 -24.35
C ILE A 242 10.72 12.99 -25.50
N VAL A 243 9.53 13.42 -25.93
CA VAL A 243 9.38 14.46 -26.96
C VAL A 243 10.03 15.76 -26.51
N ARG A 244 9.88 16.13 -25.22
CA ARG A 244 10.54 17.30 -24.65
C ARG A 244 12.06 17.16 -24.67
N TRP A 245 12.59 16.00 -24.30
CA TRP A 245 14.02 15.71 -24.37
C TRP A 245 14.57 15.82 -25.79
N ASN A 246 13.89 15.22 -26.77
CA ASN A 246 14.30 15.32 -28.16
C ASN A 246 14.32 16.78 -28.62
N LYS A 247 13.28 17.55 -28.28
CA LYS A 247 13.22 18.98 -28.62
C LYS A 247 14.38 19.78 -28.00
N LEU A 248 14.74 19.49 -26.75
CA LEU A 248 15.87 20.14 -26.08
C LEU A 248 17.20 19.77 -26.74
N LYS A 249 17.38 18.51 -27.13
CA LYS A 249 18.60 18.03 -27.80
C LYS A 249 18.79 18.62 -29.19
N THR A 250 17.70 18.85 -29.93
CA THR A 250 17.75 19.43 -31.28
C THR A 250 17.79 20.95 -31.30
N ASN A 251 17.68 21.62 -30.15
CA ASN A 251 17.76 23.07 -30.09
C ASN A 251 19.21 23.51 -30.32
N GLU A 252 19.51 23.89 -31.56
CA GLU A 252 20.71 24.63 -31.88
C GLU A 252 20.53 26.09 -31.49
N CYS A 253 21.58 26.66 -30.91
CA CYS A 253 21.60 28.06 -30.54
C CYS A 253 21.77 28.91 -31.81
N LYS A 254 20.72 29.65 -32.18
CA LYS A 254 20.73 30.62 -33.28
C LYS A 254 20.78 32.03 -32.66
N ILE A 255 21.91 32.71 -32.85
CA ILE A 255 22.11 34.13 -32.49
C ILE A 255 21.70 34.99 -33.68
#